data_AF-A0A1I3K8A9-F1
#
_entry.id   AF-A0A1I3K8A9-F1
#
_cell.length_a   1.000
_cell.length_b   1.000
_cell.length_c   1.000
_cell.angle_alpha   90.00
_cell.angle_beta   90.00
_cell.angle_gamma   90.00
#
_symmetry.space_group_name_H-M   'P 1'
#
loop_
_entity.id
_entity.type
_entity.pdbx_description
1 polymer ?
#
loop_
_entity_poly.entity_id
_entity_poly.type
_entity_poly.pdbx_seq_one_letter_code
_entity_poly.pdbx_strand_id
1 'polypeptide(L)'
;MTTTSRKVRGLALGVLGLLWLAGPSNAAEVRVMISGGLTAAYQALVPEFEKATGNKVLTAYGPSMGTTTNAIPVRLERGEPADVLIMVGYALADLASKGKVVAGS
;
A
#
# COMPACT_ATOMS: atom_id res chain seq x y z
N MET A 1 -57.85 8.70 -7.95
CA MET A 1 -56.50 8.66 -8.55
C MET A 1 -55.54 8.05 -7.52
N THR A 2 -55.32 6.74 -7.56
CA THR A 2 -54.42 6.01 -6.63
C THR A 2 -53.54 5.04 -7.43
N THR A 3 -52.67 5.58 -8.28
CA THR A 3 -51.82 4.79 -9.21
C THR A 3 -50.32 4.95 -8.94
N THR A 4 -49.92 5.37 -7.73
CA THR A 4 -48.53 5.72 -7.40
C THR A 4 -47.72 4.57 -6.76
N SER A 5 -48.38 3.58 -6.14
CA SER A 5 -47.74 2.57 -5.27
C SER A 5 -46.88 1.52 -6.00
N ARG A 6 -47.26 1.08 -7.20
CA ARG A 6 -46.53 0.01 -7.94
C ARG A 6 -45.20 0.49 -8.51
N LYS A 7 -45.12 1.74 -8.99
CA LYS A 7 -43.89 2.31 -9.56
C LYS A 7 -42.82 2.55 -8.49
N VAL A 8 -43.23 2.97 -7.28
CA VAL A 8 -42.33 3.20 -6.14
C VAL A 8 -41.75 1.88 -5.62
N ARG A 9 -42.55 0.80 -5.53
CA ARG A 9 -42.03 -0.53 -5.14
C ARG A 9 -41.07 -1.12 -6.18
N GLY A 10 -41.34 -0.95 -7.48
CA GLY A 10 -40.42 -1.36 -8.54
C GLY A 10 -39.09 -0.60 -8.51
N LEU A 11 -39.14 0.72 -8.24
CA LEU A 11 -37.95 1.56 -8.10
C LEU A 11 -37.11 1.18 -6.87
N ALA A 12 -37.77 0.93 -5.73
CA ALA A 12 -37.08 0.54 -4.49
C ALA A 12 -36.36 -0.82 -4.62
N LEU A 13 -36.99 -1.80 -5.28
CA LEU A 13 -36.36 -3.09 -5.55
C LEU A 13 -35.20 -2.98 -6.54
N GLY A 14 -35.29 -2.09 -7.54
CA GLY A 14 -34.20 -1.82 -8.48
C GLY A 14 -32.97 -1.19 -7.81
N VAL A 15 -33.17 -0.23 -6.91
CA VAL A 15 -32.06 0.41 -6.16
C VAL A 15 -31.38 -0.56 -5.20
N LEU A 16 -32.14 -1.39 -4.48
CA LEU A 16 -31.58 -2.45 -3.64
C LEU A 16 -30.78 -3.48 -4.45
N GLY A 17 -31.25 -3.82 -5.65
CA GLY A 17 -30.52 -4.69 -6.58
C GLY A 17 -29.18 -4.10 -7.01
N LEU A 18 -29.12 -2.81 -7.38
CA LEU A 18 -27.87 -2.15 -7.77
C LEU A 18 -26.84 -2.10 -6.63
N LEU A 19 -27.28 -1.86 -5.39
CA LEU A 19 -26.40 -1.84 -4.23
C LEU A 19 -25.80 -3.21 -3.92
N TRP A 20 -26.50 -4.30 -4.25
CA TRP A 20 -26.00 -5.68 -4.11
C TRP A 20 -24.90 -6.04 -5.12
N LEU A 21 -24.83 -5.35 -6.27
CA LEU A 21 -23.75 -5.54 -7.25
C LEU A 21 -22.50 -4.69 -6.95
N ALA A 22 -22.57 -3.75 -6.01
CA ALA A 22 -21.41 -2.97 -5.57
C ALA A 22 -20.55 -3.81 -4.61
N GLY A 23 -19.70 -4.68 -5.17
CA GLY A 23 -18.70 -5.41 -4.39
C GLY A 23 -17.66 -4.48 -3.75
N PRO A 24 -17.03 -4.88 -2.64
CA PRO A 24 -15.96 -4.10 -2.01
C PRO A 24 -14.79 -3.93 -2.99
N SER A 25 -14.31 -2.69 -3.19
CA SER A 25 -13.07 -2.47 -3.91
C SER A 25 -11.90 -2.90 -3.01
N ASN A 26 -11.17 -3.95 -3.41
CA ASN A 26 -9.99 -4.42 -2.69
C ASN A 26 -8.77 -3.59 -3.09
N ALA A 27 -8.70 -2.34 -2.61
CA ALA A 27 -7.45 -1.58 -2.66
C ALA A 27 -6.49 -2.14 -1.61
N ALA A 28 -5.31 -2.61 -2.03
CA ALA A 28 -4.30 -3.14 -1.11
C ALA A 28 -3.48 -2.00 -0.47
N GLU A 29 -3.00 -2.21 0.75
CA GLU A 29 -1.97 -1.39 1.36
C GLU A 29 -0.59 -1.97 1.03
N VAL A 30 0.31 -1.14 0.52
CA VAL A 30 1.71 -1.46 0.20
C VAL A 30 2.61 -0.72 1.17
N ARG A 31 3.36 -1.43 2.00
CA ARG A 31 4.23 -0.89 3.05
C ARG A 31 5.64 -0.75 2.51
N VAL A 32 6.09 0.49 2.35
CA VAL A 32 7.40 0.83 1.79
C VAL A 32 8.29 1.40 2.88
N MET A 33 9.51 0.86 3.03
CA MET A 33 10.57 1.52 3.80
C MET A 33 11.62 2.11 2.85
N ILE A 34 11.91 3.40 2.96
CA ILE A 34 12.81 4.11 2.03
C ILE A 34 13.87 4.95 2.76
N SER A 35 15.09 4.90 2.23
CA SER A 35 16.22 5.75 2.59
C SER A 35 16.28 7.03 1.75
N GLY A 36 16.99 8.05 2.25
CA GLY A 36 16.95 9.41 1.70
C GLY A 36 17.34 9.59 0.23
N GLY A 37 18.19 8.72 -0.33
CA GLY A 37 18.81 8.94 -1.65
C GLY A 37 17.84 9.02 -2.83
N LEU A 38 16.65 8.40 -2.73
CA LEU A 38 15.62 8.41 -3.77
C LEU A 38 14.31 9.09 -3.34
N THR A 39 14.28 9.76 -2.18
CA THR A 39 13.03 10.30 -1.61
C THR A 39 12.28 11.24 -2.55
N ALA A 40 12.98 12.12 -3.27
CA ALA A 40 12.33 13.08 -4.17
C ALA A 40 11.61 12.38 -5.35
N ALA A 41 12.30 11.45 -6.01
CA ALA A 41 11.71 10.67 -7.10
C ALA A 41 10.55 9.79 -6.60
N TYR A 42 10.74 9.15 -5.44
CA TYR A 42 9.70 8.36 -4.80
C TYR A 42 8.43 9.16 -4.51
N GLN A 43 8.57 10.35 -3.91
CA GLN A 43 7.44 11.22 -3.60
C GLN A 43 6.69 11.70 -4.85
N ALA A 44 7.39 11.86 -5.97
CA ALA A 44 6.75 12.17 -7.26
C ALA A 44 5.96 10.97 -7.82
N LEU A 45 6.47 9.74 -7.64
CA LEU A 45 5.88 8.53 -8.22
C LEU A 45 4.72 7.94 -7.42
N VAL A 46 4.74 8.06 -6.08
CA VAL A 46 3.70 7.46 -5.21
C VAL A 46 2.28 7.88 -5.60
N PRO A 47 1.95 9.17 -5.81
CA PRO A 47 0.61 9.57 -6.19
C PRO A 47 0.15 8.96 -7.50
N GLU A 48 1.05 8.83 -8.48
CA GLU A 48 0.74 8.21 -9.77
C GLU A 48 0.51 6.71 -9.62
N PHE A 49 1.34 6.03 -8.83
CA PHE A 49 1.16 4.61 -8.51
C PHE A 49 -0.18 4.35 -7.82
N GLU A 50 -0.54 5.14 -6.81
CA GLU A 50 -1.83 4.99 -6.12
C GLU A 50 -3.00 5.24 -7.06
N LYS A 51 -2.91 6.27 -7.92
CA LYS A 51 -3.95 6.57 -8.90
C LYS A 51 -4.11 5.46 -9.95
N ALA A 52 -3.00 4.92 -10.44
CA ALA A 52 -3.00 3.91 -11.49
C ALA A 52 -3.46 2.53 -11.01
N THR A 53 -3.14 2.18 -9.76
CA THR A 53 -3.40 0.85 -9.21
C THR A 53 -4.62 0.79 -8.28
N GLY A 54 -5.02 1.94 -7.71
CA GLY A 54 -5.99 1.99 -6.62
C GLY A 54 -5.41 1.58 -5.25
N ASN A 55 -4.18 1.07 -5.19
CA ASN A 55 -3.52 0.70 -3.95
C ASN A 55 -3.08 1.92 -3.16
N LYS A 56 -2.88 1.74 -1.85
CA LYS A 56 -2.38 2.77 -0.94
C LYS A 56 -0.98 2.47 -0.48
N VAL A 57 -0.12 3.48 -0.46
CA VAL A 57 1.28 3.34 -0.09
C VAL A 57 1.51 3.90 1.30
N LEU A 58 1.86 3.02 2.24
CA LEU A 58 2.26 3.39 3.59
C LEU A 58 3.78 3.51 3.64
N THR A 59 4.29 4.73 3.79
CA THR A 59 5.74 5.00 3.74
C THR A 59 6.34 5.15 5.12
N ALA A 60 7.44 4.45 5.37
CA ALA A 60 8.30 4.59 6.52
C ALA A 60 9.70 5.07 6.07
N TYR A 61 10.14 6.22 6.59
CA TYR A 61 11.47 6.74 6.30
C TYR A 61 12.49 6.29 7.35
N GLY A 62 13.71 6.02 6.92
CA GLY A 62 14.81 5.64 7.81
C GLY A 62 16.16 5.55 7.11
N PRO A 63 17.29 5.71 7.83
CA PRO A 63 18.59 5.44 7.27
C PRO A 63 18.73 3.95 6.90
N SER A 64 19.50 3.67 5.84
CA SER A 64 19.72 2.29 5.39
C SER A 64 20.52 1.44 6.37
N MET A 65 21.23 2.10 7.29
CA MET A 65 22.17 1.52 8.24
C MET A 65 22.03 2.22 9.59
N GLY A 66 22.73 1.68 10.59
CA GLY A 66 22.84 2.26 11.93
C GLY A 66 21.86 1.64 12.92
N THR A 67 21.85 2.22 14.12
CA THR A 67 21.19 1.65 15.31
C THR A 67 20.07 2.53 15.85
N THR A 68 19.72 3.61 15.15
CA THR A 68 18.61 4.47 15.57
C THR A 68 17.28 3.71 15.46
N THR A 69 16.30 4.05 16.29
CA THR A 69 15.00 3.36 16.32
C THR A 69 14.29 3.30 14.96
N ASN A 70 14.53 4.31 14.11
CA ASN A 70 13.96 4.44 12.78
C ASN A 70 14.85 3.89 11.67
N ALA A 71 16.07 3.41 11.96
CA ALA A 71 16.91 2.74 10.98
C ALA A 71 16.17 1.51 10.44
N ILE A 72 16.15 1.37 9.11
CA ILE A 72 15.44 0.27 8.45
C ILE A 72 15.85 -1.10 9.01
N PRO A 73 17.15 -1.44 9.19
CA PRO A 73 17.53 -2.72 9.78
C PRO A 73 16.92 -2.94 11.18
N VAL A 74 16.92 -1.90 12.04
CA VAL A 74 16.36 -1.98 13.41
C VAL A 74 14.84 -2.20 13.39
N ARG A 75 14.13 -1.60 12.43
CA ARG A 75 12.67 -1.83 12.24
C ARG A 75 12.40 -3.26 11.79
N LEU A 76 13.18 -3.77 10.84
CA LEU A 76 13.06 -5.15 10.34
C LEU A 76 13.43 -6.20 11.41
N GLU A 77 14.45 -5.94 12.23
CA GLU A 77 14.82 -6.78 13.37
C GLU A 77 13.69 -6.88 14.41
N ARG A 78 12.97 -5.78 14.64
CA ARG A 78 11.78 -5.73 15.49
C ARG A 78 10.54 -6.40 14.85
N GLY A 79 10.63 -6.82 13.60
CA GLY A 79 9.53 -7.45 12.88
C GLY A 79 8.49 -6.47 12.35
N GLU A 80 8.85 -5.19 12.16
CA GLU A 80 7.97 -4.28 11.44
C GLU A 80 7.78 -4.77 9.99
N PRO A 81 6.53 -4.90 9.52
CA PRO A 81 6.25 -5.42 8.20
C PRO A 81 6.61 -4.39 7.12
N ALA A 82 7.27 -4.86 6.06
CA ALA A 82 7.56 -4.09 4.85
C ALA A 82 7.39 -5.01 3.63
N ASP A 83 6.73 -4.49 2.60
CA ASP A 83 6.55 -5.17 1.31
C ASP A 83 7.64 -4.77 0.32
N VAL A 84 8.13 -3.52 0.42
CA VAL A 84 9.16 -2.96 -0.48
C VAL A 84 10.20 -2.20 0.34
N LEU A 85 11.48 -2.40 0.01
CA LEU A 85 12.61 -1.65 0.57
C LEU A 85 13.32 -0.86 -0.53
N ILE A 86 13.59 0.42 -0.28
CA ILE A 86 14.34 1.30 -1.19
C ILE A 86 15.52 1.88 -0.42
N MET A 87 16.68 1.24 -0.53
CA MET A 87 17.88 1.58 0.24
C MET A 87 19.17 1.30 -0.53
N VAL A 88 20.32 1.60 0.07
CA VAL A 88 21.64 1.41 -0.56
C VAL A 88 21.93 -0.07 -0.79
N GLY A 89 22.49 -0.41 -1.95
CA GLY A 89 22.59 -1.80 -2.42
C GLY A 89 23.37 -2.75 -1.50
N TYR A 90 24.44 -2.28 -0.84
CA TYR A 90 25.19 -3.15 0.08
C TYR A 90 24.37 -3.53 1.33
N ALA A 91 23.48 -2.66 1.79
CA ALA A 91 22.59 -2.94 2.92
C ALA A 91 21.51 -3.95 2.53
N LEU A 92 20.96 -3.83 1.30
CA LEU A 92 20.06 -4.85 0.75
C LEU A 92 20.74 -6.20 0.63
N ALA A 93 21.99 -6.24 0.16
CA ALA A 93 22.76 -7.48 0.06
C ALA A 93 22.96 -8.17 1.42
N ASP A 94 23.26 -7.39 2.48
CA ASP A 94 23.33 -7.92 3.84
C ASP A 94 21.97 -8.48 4.31
N LEU A 95 20.87 -7.75 4.09
CA LEU A 95 19.52 -8.23 4.42
C LEU A 95 19.12 -9.49 3.63
N ALA A 96 19.48 -9.57 2.35
CA ALA A 96 19.26 -10.75 1.52
C ALA A 96 20.04 -11.96 2.05
N SER A 97 21.29 -11.77 2.46
CA SER A 97 22.10 -12.84 3.08
C SER A 97 21.47 -13.37 4.39
N LYS A 98 20.70 -12.53 5.08
CA LYS A 98 19.94 -12.87 6.30
C LYS A 98 18.53 -13.41 6.02
N GLY A 99 18.16 -13.59 4.75
CA GLY A 99 16.82 -14.05 4.34
C GLY A 99 15.69 -13.07 4.67
N LYS A 100 16.01 -11.78 4.85
CA LYS A 100 15.02 -10.73 5.15
C LYS A 100 14.46 -10.06 3.89
N VAL A 101 15.10 -10.28 2.75
CA VAL A 101 14.71 -9.76 1.43
C VAL A 101 14.89 -10.88 0.42
N VAL A 102 14.09 -10.85 -0.65
CA VAL A 102 14.22 -11.78 -1.77
C VAL A 102 15.59 -11.56 -2.45
N ALA A 103 16.31 -12.63 -2.77
CA ALA A 103 17.61 -12.48 -3.42
C ALA A 103 17.46 -11.97 -4.87
N GLY A 104 18.29 -11.01 -5.27
CA GLY A 104 18.31 -10.47 -6.63
C GLY A 104 17.22 -9.43 -6.94
N SER A 105 16.46 -8.99 -5.93
CA SER A 105 15.55 -7.83 -6.01
C SER A 105 16.26 -6.49 -5.80
#